data_AF-A0A428SA24-F1
#
_entry.id   AF-A0A428SA24-F1
#
_cell.length_a   1.000
_cell.length_b   1.000
_cell.length_c   1.000
_cell.angle_alpha   90.00
_cell.angle_beta   90.00
_cell.angle_gamma   90.00
#
_symmetry.space_group_name_H-M   'P 1'
#
loop_
_entity.id
_entity.type
_entity.pdbx_description
1 polymer ?
#
loop_
_entity_poly.entity_id
_entity_poly.type
_entity_poly.pdbx_seq_one_letter_code
_entity_poly.pdbx_strand_id
1 'polypeptide(L)'
;MSDASVACEGCNRKFKSDAALKQHVRDRKDAAHDSIPTGGDKKPKKVVRAKSIASTLKAPSSPNSLTKAKRSKDGWFLQGTGTQLVSVQSSEVQPGDVAVTSDGGYELLCSYNWIIRPQPTVYVPGEPPRLVTRSLPMRVSPDSGVHFIDQNSCRVPKYPFEVVFQAMNVMNPTFKFNDLDVLTNRNSLRHLLDFCRGKCRDSFRIDLYLVQNTLVIERRERSTKEMIRGYGNSGFGHSFEEAVTEAQPGMADIAGHHRVLRYDLGGLNCAVRFEVDAVHGTPEVENSSQKTDAPPTDAPPGNPVDQLTQSLENVAVGSSNRRHSYPGARSVQVIVRGTAPPQTQAAEIKSIRRNGKPLSTILPQLWFGRTPYLVRGYHDNGNFTLIRSENVEENLKDWEVKDQNQMALRGVVSLLGQLREVVRGSETKSCVAFCVGEKPLKLQVFSTAQKKMPLPEQVIERFWKTD
;
A
#
# COMPACT_ATOMS: atom_id res chain seq x y z
N MET A 1 21.09 20.32 -44.07
CA MET A 1 21.51 19.05 -43.45
C MET A 1 20.31 18.48 -42.74
N SER A 2 19.79 17.34 -43.18
CA SER A 2 18.61 16.69 -42.61
C SER A 2 18.98 15.94 -41.33
N ASP A 3 18.43 16.34 -40.19
CA ASP A 3 18.58 15.64 -38.91
C ASP A 3 17.86 14.29 -38.98
N ALA A 4 18.61 13.22 -39.22
CA ALA A 4 18.08 11.85 -39.19
C ALA A 4 17.76 11.46 -37.73
N SER A 5 16.49 11.49 -37.36
CA SER A 5 16.03 11.00 -36.05
C SER A 5 15.87 9.48 -36.06
N VAL A 6 16.42 8.79 -35.06
CA VAL A 6 16.35 7.32 -34.95
C VAL A 6 15.32 6.93 -33.89
N ALA A 7 14.46 5.94 -34.17
CA ALA A 7 13.38 5.54 -33.28
C ALA A 7 13.67 4.21 -32.57
N CYS A 8 13.27 4.10 -31.30
CA CYS A 8 13.32 2.84 -30.55
C CYS A 8 12.18 1.92 -30.99
N GLU A 9 12.49 0.74 -31.53
CA GLU A 9 11.47 -0.21 -32.04
C GLU A 9 10.50 -0.70 -30.95
N GLY A 10 10.97 -0.86 -29.71
CA GLY A 10 10.11 -1.35 -28.62
C GLY A 10 9.17 -0.31 -28.01
N CYS A 11 9.35 0.99 -28.27
CA CYS A 11 8.45 2.04 -27.72
C CYS A 11 8.16 3.23 -28.64
N ASN A 12 8.65 3.20 -29.87
CA ASN A 12 8.49 4.20 -30.94
C ASN A 12 8.92 5.64 -30.60
N ARG A 13 9.73 5.83 -29.56
CA ARG A 13 10.32 7.15 -29.22
C ARG A 13 11.45 7.50 -30.16
N LYS A 14 11.47 8.75 -30.65
CA LYS A 14 12.53 9.28 -31.52
C LYS A 14 13.66 9.92 -30.71
N PHE A 15 14.88 9.68 -31.14
CA PHE A 15 16.11 10.18 -30.53
C PHE A 15 16.92 10.96 -31.56
N LYS A 16 17.65 11.96 -31.08
CA LYS A 16 18.48 12.83 -31.90
C LYS A 16 19.81 12.17 -32.34
N SER A 17 20.15 11.00 -31.77
CA SER A 17 21.34 10.23 -32.13
C SER A 17 21.22 8.77 -31.70
N ASP A 18 21.99 7.91 -32.35
CA ASP A 18 22.12 6.49 -31.96
C ASP A 18 22.70 6.32 -30.55
N ALA A 19 23.55 7.24 -30.09
CA ALA A 19 24.08 7.21 -28.74
C ALA A 19 22.96 7.41 -27.69
N ALA A 20 22.04 8.34 -27.94
CA ALA A 20 20.89 8.57 -27.07
C ALA A 20 19.89 7.40 -27.11
N LEU A 21 19.72 6.76 -28.26
CA LEU A 21 18.93 5.53 -28.38
C LEU A 21 19.57 4.36 -27.62
N LYS A 22 20.89 4.15 -27.75
CA LYS A 22 21.62 3.09 -27.03
C LYS A 22 21.64 3.32 -25.52
N GLN A 23 21.66 4.57 -25.06
CA GLN A 23 21.50 4.89 -23.64
C GLN A 23 20.07 4.56 -23.18
N HIS A 24 19.06 4.98 -23.96
CA HIS A 24 17.66 4.66 -23.70
C HIS A 24 17.36 3.16 -23.60
N VAL A 25 17.95 2.35 -24.48
CA VAL A 25 17.80 0.88 -24.46
C VAL A 25 18.52 0.27 -23.26
N ARG A 26 19.72 0.76 -22.90
CA ARG A 26 20.47 0.29 -21.72
C ARG A 26 19.73 0.56 -20.41
N ASP A 27 19.08 1.71 -20.31
CA ASP A 27 18.37 2.14 -19.10
C ASP A 27 17.01 1.43 -18.92
N ARG A 28 16.54 0.65 -19.91
CA ARG A 28 15.22 -0.01 -19.93
C ARG A 28 15.28 -1.53 -20.07
N LYS A 29 16.14 -2.21 -19.30
CA LYS A 29 16.11 -3.69 -19.22
C LYS A 29 14.85 -4.19 -18.50
N ASP A 30 13.71 -4.17 -19.19
CA ASP A 30 12.49 -4.92 -18.87
C ASP A 30 12.13 -5.85 -20.05
N ALA A 31 11.48 -6.97 -19.75
CA ALA A 31 11.29 -8.16 -20.61
C ALA A 31 10.58 -7.99 -21.97
N ALA A 32 10.31 -6.76 -22.43
CA ALA A 32 9.65 -6.47 -23.71
C ALA A 32 10.63 -6.27 -24.88
N HIS A 33 11.93 -6.54 -24.72
CA HIS A 33 12.96 -6.34 -25.76
C HIS A 33 13.67 -7.63 -26.20
N ASP A 34 13.29 -8.80 -25.67
CA ASP A 34 13.89 -10.10 -26.03
C ASP A 34 13.06 -10.91 -27.07
N SER A 35 12.08 -10.29 -27.73
CA SER A 35 11.25 -10.99 -28.70
C SER A 35 10.96 -10.12 -29.92
N ILE A 36 11.89 -10.11 -30.87
CA ILE A 36 11.66 -9.69 -32.26
C ILE A 36 11.61 -10.96 -33.12
N PRO A 37 10.43 -11.41 -33.56
CA PRO A 37 10.29 -12.25 -34.74
C PRO A 37 10.02 -11.39 -35.98
N THR A 38 10.72 -11.73 -37.05
CA THR A 38 10.64 -11.15 -38.38
C THR A 38 9.32 -11.46 -39.10
N GLY A 39 8.64 -10.42 -39.60
CA GLY A 39 7.90 -10.41 -40.87
C GLY A 39 6.53 -11.10 -40.96
N GLY A 40 5.58 -10.43 -41.64
CA GLY A 40 4.45 -11.09 -42.30
C GLY A 40 3.11 -10.36 -42.24
N ASP A 41 2.78 -9.65 -43.33
CA ASP A 41 1.46 -9.12 -43.64
C ASP A 41 0.34 -10.18 -43.58
N LYS A 42 -0.86 -9.78 -43.10
CA LYS A 42 -2.17 -10.07 -43.75
C LYS A 42 -3.35 -9.46 -42.97
N LYS A 43 -4.14 -8.62 -43.68
CA LYS A 43 -5.46 -8.10 -43.27
C LYS A 43 -6.51 -9.23 -43.19
N PRO A 44 -7.53 -9.14 -42.31
CA PRO A 44 -8.77 -9.88 -42.50
C PRO A 44 -9.97 -9.00 -42.89
N LYS A 45 -10.82 -9.62 -43.72
CA LYS A 45 -12.06 -9.12 -44.34
C LYS A 45 -13.25 -9.18 -43.37
N LYS A 46 -14.20 -8.26 -43.57
CA LYS A 46 -15.55 -8.26 -42.96
C LYS A 46 -16.37 -9.48 -43.41
N VAL A 47 -17.13 -10.05 -42.48
CA VAL A 47 -18.30 -10.90 -42.76
C VAL A 47 -19.49 -10.35 -41.95
N VAL A 48 -20.67 -10.36 -42.58
CA VAL A 48 -21.95 -9.78 -42.12
C VAL A 48 -22.97 -10.90 -41.94
N ARG A 49 -24.03 -10.61 -41.15
CA ARG A 49 -25.34 -11.29 -40.90
C ARG A 49 -25.39 -12.18 -39.64
N ALA A 50 -26.50 -12.29 -38.91
CA ALA A 50 -27.87 -11.77 -38.99
C ALA A 50 -28.52 -11.71 -37.58
N LYS A 51 -29.66 -11.01 -37.46
CA LYS A 51 -30.48 -10.78 -36.24
C LYS A 51 -31.44 -11.94 -35.93
N SER A 52 -31.80 -12.09 -34.63
CA SER A 52 -33.10 -12.51 -34.05
C SER A 52 -32.86 -13.23 -32.70
N ILE A 53 -33.58 -13.11 -31.56
CA ILE A 53 -34.71 -12.32 -31.01
C ILE A 53 -34.54 -12.35 -29.46
N ALA A 54 -35.09 -11.35 -28.78
CA ALA A 54 -34.86 -10.95 -27.38
C ALA A 54 -35.51 -11.81 -26.28
N SER A 55 -34.93 -11.77 -25.07
CA SER A 55 -35.65 -11.77 -23.80
C SER A 55 -34.96 -10.81 -22.81
N THR A 56 -35.77 -10.20 -21.94
CA THR A 56 -35.59 -8.87 -21.36
C THR A 56 -34.67 -8.82 -20.13
N LEU A 57 -33.46 -8.29 -20.30
CA LEU A 57 -32.61 -7.74 -19.24
C LEU A 57 -32.04 -6.42 -19.76
N LYS A 58 -32.05 -5.35 -18.94
CA LYS A 58 -31.53 -4.03 -19.33
C LYS A 58 -30.07 -4.15 -19.80
N ALA A 59 -29.85 -3.82 -21.07
CA ALA A 59 -28.56 -3.88 -21.75
C ALA A 59 -27.53 -2.89 -21.15
N PRO A 60 -26.22 -3.19 -21.28
CA PRO A 60 -25.16 -2.36 -20.73
C PRO A 60 -25.01 -1.05 -21.53
N SER A 61 -24.33 -0.09 -20.91
CA SER A 61 -24.02 1.23 -21.47
C SER A 61 -23.47 1.17 -22.91
N SER A 62 -23.85 2.17 -23.71
CA SER A 62 -23.51 2.29 -25.13
C SER A 62 -22.00 2.07 -25.44
N PRO A 63 -21.65 1.45 -26.60
CA PRO A 63 -20.26 1.21 -27.03
C PRO A 63 -19.37 2.47 -27.07
N ASN A 64 -19.98 3.66 -27.14
CA ASN A 64 -19.30 4.96 -27.16
C ASN A 64 -18.64 5.35 -25.82
N SER A 65 -19.06 4.78 -24.69
CA SER A 65 -18.47 5.07 -23.37
C SER A 65 -17.10 4.38 -23.20
N LEU A 66 -16.99 3.11 -23.59
CA LEU A 66 -15.77 2.31 -23.50
C LEU A 66 -14.68 2.79 -24.46
N THR A 67 -15.04 3.31 -25.64
CA THR A 67 -14.10 3.87 -26.62
C THR A 67 -13.55 5.24 -26.20
N LYS A 68 -14.33 6.04 -25.46
CA LYS A 68 -13.88 7.31 -24.87
C LYS A 68 -12.93 7.08 -23.69
N ALA A 69 -13.19 6.06 -22.86
CA ALA A 69 -12.32 5.65 -21.75
C ALA A 69 -10.92 5.22 -22.22
N LYS A 70 -10.81 4.46 -23.33
CA LYS A 70 -9.50 4.05 -23.90
C LYS A 70 -8.60 5.21 -24.34
N ARG A 71 -9.16 6.40 -24.57
CA ARG A 71 -8.43 7.62 -25.00
C ARG A 71 -8.15 8.60 -23.86
N SER A 72 -8.63 8.33 -22.64
CA SER A 72 -8.40 9.19 -21.48
C SER A 72 -7.09 8.84 -20.76
N LYS A 73 -6.62 9.74 -19.88
CA LYS A 73 -5.47 9.48 -18.99
C LYS A 73 -5.64 8.22 -18.13
N ASP A 74 -6.89 7.81 -17.91
CA ASP A 74 -7.31 6.68 -17.06
C ASP A 74 -7.66 5.43 -17.89
N GLY A 75 -7.46 5.45 -19.21
CA GLY A 75 -7.76 4.30 -20.08
C GLY A 75 -6.99 3.02 -19.75
N TRP A 76 -5.87 3.13 -19.02
CA TRP A 76 -5.13 1.99 -18.50
C TRP A 76 -5.91 1.19 -17.46
N PHE A 77 -6.96 1.74 -16.85
CA PHE A 77 -7.82 1.00 -15.92
C PHE A 77 -8.49 -0.22 -16.56
N LEU A 78 -8.72 -0.21 -17.88
CA LEU A 78 -9.31 -1.32 -18.64
C LEU A 78 -8.30 -2.44 -18.96
N GLN A 79 -7.05 -2.33 -18.53
CA GLN A 79 -6.06 -3.39 -18.77
C GLN A 79 -6.40 -4.66 -17.97
N GLY A 80 -6.55 -5.78 -18.68
CA GLY A 80 -6.86 -7.09 -18.09
C GLY A 80 -8.33 -7.29 -17.70
N THR A 81 -9.20 -6.32 -17.98
CA THR A 81 -10.64 -6.44 -17.72
C THR A 81 -11.35 -7.21 -18.83
N GLY A 82 -12.34 -8.01 -18.46
CA GLY A 82 -13.32 -8.65 -19.33
C GLY A 82 -14.59 -7.80 -19.43
N THR A 83 -15.74 -8.45 -19.21
CA THR A 83 -17.06 -7.82 -19.24
C THR A 83 -17.35 -7.03 -17.97
N GLN A 84 -18.14 -5.96 -18.08
CA GLN A 84 -18.64 -5.24 -16.91
C GLN A 84 -19.68 -6.09 -16.18
N LEU A 85 -19.49 -6.28 -14.88
CA LEU A 85 -20.39 -7.06 -14.02
C LEU A 85 -21.41 -6.16 -13.32
N VAL A 86 -20.93 -5.05 -12.74
CA VAL A 86 -21.78 -4.08 -12.03
C VAL A 86 -21.21 -2.67 -12.15
N SER A 87 -22.07 -1.67 -12.01
CA SER A 87 -21.68 -0.27 -11.88
C SER A 87 -22.51 0.35 -10.76
N VAL A 88 -21.87 0.66 -9.64
CA VAL A 88 -22.51 1.27 -8.47
C VAL A 88 -22.29 2.77 -8.51
N GLN A 89 -23.35 3.59 -8.47
CA GLN A 89 -23.16 5.03 -8.30
C GLN A 89 -22.95 5.36 -6.82
N SER A 90 -22.12 6.35 -6.53
CA SER A 90 -21.82 6.77 -5.15
C SER A 90 -23.10 7.09 -4.34
N SER A 91 -24.08 7.74 -4.97
CA SER A 91 -25.36 8.09 -4.34
C SER A 91 -26.30 6.91 -4.09
N GLU A 92 -26.02 5.75 -4.70
CA GLU A 92 -26.84 4.54 -4.56
C GLU A 92 -26.35 3.65 -3.40
N VAL A 93 -25.15 3.91 -2.87
CA VAL A 93 -24.57 3.13 -1.76
C VAL A 93 -25.39 3.38 -0.50
N GLN A 94 -26.13 2.36 -0.06
CA GLN A 94 -26.88 2.41 1.19
C GLN A 94 -25.96 2.07 2.38
N PRO A 95 -25.88 2.92 3.41
CA PRO A 95 -25.15 2.58 4.63
C PRO A 95 -25.84 1.42 5.33
N GLY A 96 -25.05 0.47 5.86
CA GLY A 96 -25.58 -0.58 6.73
C GLY A 96 -26.06 -0.03 8.08
N ASP A 97 -26.72 -0.85 8.88
CA ASP A 97 -27.32 -0.41 10.15
C ASP A 97 -26.32 -0.35 11.32
N VAL A 98 -25.24 -1.12 11.24
CA VAL A 98 -24.23 -1.22 12.31
C VAL A 98 -23.34 0.02 12.30
N ALA A 99 -23.22 0.71 13.44
CA ALA A 99 -22.28 1.81 13.60
C ALA A 99 -20.83 1.32 13.47
N VAL A 100 -19.97 2.11 12.83
CA VAL A 100 -18.56 1.77 12.65
C VAL A 100 -17.74 2.54 13.67
N THR A 101 -17.05 1.84 14.56
CA THR A 101 -16.23 2.46 15.62
C THR A 101 -14.80 1.92 15.63
N SER A 102 -13.87 2.73 16.14
CA SER A 102 -12.50 2.31 16.42
C SER A 102 -12.28 1.77 17.85
N ASP A 103 -13.30 1.81 18.72
CA ASP A 103 -13.19 1.42 20.13
C ASP A 103 -13.07 -0.10 20.36
N GLY A 104 -13.35 -0.94 19.35
CA GLY A 104 -13.24 -2.40 19.42
C GLY A 104 -11.82 -2.95 19.51
N GLY A 105 -10.81 -2.09 19.63
CA GLY A 105 -9.40 -2.48 19.68
C GLY A 105 -8.83 -2.95 18.34
N TYR A 106 -7.62 -3.49 18.39
CA TYR A 106 -6.91 -4.05 17.24
C TYR A 106 -5.86 -5.06 17.69
N GLU A 107 -5.46 -5.95 16.77
CA GLU A 107 -4.38 -6.91 16.93
C GLU A 107 -3.29 -6.63 15.88
N LEU A 108 -2.02 -6.60 16.29
CA LEU A 108 -0.90 -6.53 15.35
C LEU A 108 -0.62 -7.92 14.77
N LEU A 109 -0.96 -8.13 13.50
CA LEU A 109 -0.69 -9.38 12.80
C LEU A 109 0.78 -9.48 12.38
N CYS A 110 1.33 -8.44 11.78
CA CYS A 110 2.76 -8.39 11.49
C CYS A 110 3.22 -6.96 11.18
N SER A 111 4.53 -6.78 11.16
CA SER A 111 5.19 -5.56 10.69
C SER A 111 6.48 -5.90 9.98
N TYR A 112 6.96 -4.97 9.16
CA TYR A 112 8.22 -5.12 8.44
C TYR A 112 8.74 -3.77 7.93
N ASN A 113 10.06 -3.66 7.75
CA ASN A 113 10.65 -2.58 6.95
C ASN A 113 11.07 -3.12 5.60
N TRP A 114 10.76 -2.39 4.52
CA TRP A 114 11.54 -2.56 3.30
C TRP A 114 12.93 -1.99 3.50
N ILE A 115 13.96 -2.67 2.98
CA ILE A 115 15.33 -2.15 2.97
C ILE A 115 15.80 -1.83 1.55
N ILE A 116 16.73 -0.88 1.43
CA ILE A 116 17.24 -0.38 0.15
C ILE A 116 18.26 -1.39 -0.40
N ARG A 117 17.77 -2.42 -1.12
CA ARG A 117 18.61 -3.42 -1.81
C ARG A 117 18.03 -3.80 -3.18
N PRO A 118 18.88 -4.26 -4.13
CA PRO A 118 18.40 -4.76 -5.43
C PRO A 118 17.49 -5.99 -5.31
N GLN A 119 17.80 -6.89 -4.37
CA GLN A 119 16.94 -8.01 -4.01
C GLN A 119 15.85 -7.51 -3.06
N PRO A 120 14.54 -7.76 -3.34
CA PRO A 120 13.48 -7.50 -2.39
C PRO A 120 13.78 -8.15 -1.04
N THR A 121 14.04 -7.32 -0.03
CA THR A 121 14.46 -7.75 1.30
C THR A 121 13.71 -6.93 2.35
N VAL A 122 13.35 -7.58 3.47
CA VAL A 122 12.69 -6.93 4.61
C VAL A 122 13.36 -7.26 5.94
N TYR A 123 13.31 -6.30 6.86
CA TYR A 123 13.46 -6.58 8.29
C TYR A 123 12.12 -6.95 8.89
N VAL A 124 12.07 -8.00 9.71
CA VAL A 124 10.89 -8.45 10.44
C VAL A 124 11.26 -8.68 11.91
N PRO A 125 10.51 -8.13 12.89
CA PRO A 125 9.31 -7.31 12.73
C PRO A 125 9.61 -5.90 12.18
N GLY A 126 10.88 -5.51 12.11
CA GLY A 126 11.27 -4.16 11.78
C GLY A 126 10.90 -3.14 12.86
N GLU A 127 11.20 -1.88 12.59
CA GLU A 127 10.94 -0.72 13.45
C GLU A 127 10.85 0.56 12.59
N PRO A 128 9.86 1.45 12.81
CA PRO A 128 9.86 2.77 12.19
C PRO A 128 11.02 3.63 12.77
N PRO A 129 11.49 4.66 12.06
CA PRO A 129 12.44 5.61 12.65
C PRO A 129 11.79 6.36 13.83
N ARG A 130 12.59 6.89 14.74
CA ARG A 130 12.10 7.63 15.91
C ARG A 130 12.02 9.11 15.62
N LEU A 131 11.01 9.78 16.15
CA LEU A 131 10.96 11.24 16.11
C LEU A 131 12.14 11.84 16.87
N VAL A 132 12.80 12.83 16.26
CA VAL A 132 13.87 13.59 16.89
C VAL A 132 13.50 15.06 17.00
N THR A 133 13.90 15.68 18.11
CA THR A 133 13.70 17.11 18.34
C THR A 133 14.65 17.92 17.46
N ARG A 134 14.13 18.95 16.81
CA ARG A 134 14.92 19.89 15.98
C ARG A 134 14.74 21.32 16.46
N SER A 135 15.82 22.08 16.45
CA SER A 135 15.77 23.52 16.67
C SER A 135 15.09 24.22 15.50
N LEU A 136 14.24 25.20 15.78
CA LEU A 136 13.49 25.98 14.79
C LEU A 136 13.98 27.45 14.78
N PRO A 137 13.96 28.13 13.62
CA PRO A 137 13.50 27.63 12.33
C PRO A 137 14.46 26.61 11.70
N MET A 138 13.92 25.63 10.99
CA MET A 138 14.68 24.60 10.28
C MET A 138 14.37 24.69 8.79
N ARG A 139 15.40 24.73 7.95
CA ARG A 139 15.24 24.70 6.49
C ARG A 139 15.57 23.32 5.94
N VAL A 140 14.67 22.80 5.11
CA VAL A 140 14.89 21.56 4.34
C VAL A 140 14.86 21.84 2.84
N SER A 141 15.51 20.96 2.08
CA SER A 141 15.46 20.99 0.62
C SER A 141 14.06 20.60 0.10
N PRO A 142 13.66 21.05 -1.10
CA PRO A 142 12.50 20.48 -1.77
C PRO A 142 12.68 18.99 -2.03
N ASP A 143 11.59 18.23 -1.98
CA ASP A 143 11.60 16.80 -2.31
C ASP A 143 12.17 16.59 -3.72
N SER A 144 13.05 15.59 -3.85
CA SER A 144 13.74 15.29 -5.09
C SER A 144 14.12 13.82 -5.17
N GLY A 145 14.23 13.32 -6.38
CA GLY A 145 14.59 11.93 -6.65
C GLY A 145 13.39 11.03 -6.89
N VAL A 146 13.63 9.73 -6.78
CA VAL A 146 12.66 8.68 -7.09
C VAL A 146 11.96 8.27 -5.81
N HIS A 147 10.67 8.55 -5.71
CA HIS A 147 9.82 8.17 -4.59
C HIS A 147 8.87 7.05 -4.99
N PHE A 148 8.51 6.21 -4.03
CA PHE A 148 7.57 5.11 -4.27
C PHE A 148 6.13 5.59 -4.05
N ILE A 149 5.28 5.37 -5.05
CA ILE A 149 3.83 5.53 -4.91
C ILE A 149 3.25 4.30 -4.18
N ASP A 150 3.77 3.11 -4.51
CA ASP A 150 3.48 1.85 -3.85
C ASP A 150 4.75 1.00 -3.74
N GLN A 151 5.36 1.02 -2.56
CA GLN A 151 6.59 0.30 -2.23
C GLN A 151 6.46 -1.22 -2.45
N ASN A 152 5.29 -1.79 -2.14
CA ASN A 152 5.07 -3.23 -2.16
C ASN A 152 4.87 -3.72 -3.59
N SER A 153 4.00 -3.04 -4.36
CA SER A 153 3.83 -3.34 -5.79
C SER A 153 5.08 -3.06 -6.60
N CYS A 154 5.94 -2.13 -6.17
CA CYS A 154 7.21 -1.90 -6.85
C CYS A 154 8.20 -3.05 -6.67
N ARG A 155 8.29 -3.60 -5.45
CA ARG A 155 9.29 -4.62 -5.11
C ARG A 155 8.80 -6.03 -5.43
N VAL A 156 7.50 -6.28 -5.34
CA VAL A 156 6.85 -7.56 -5.62
C VAL A 156 5.63 -7.34 -6.54
N PRO A 157 5.85 -6.98 -7.83
CA PRO A 157 4.77 -6.54 -8.73
C PRO A 157 3.74 -7.62 -9.07
N LYS A 158 4.10 -8.90 -8.91
CA LYS A 158 3.20 -10.03 -9.17
C LYS A 158 2.28 -10.29 -7.97
N TYR A 159 2.79 -10.16 -6.75
CA TYR A 159 2.08 -10.46 -5.49
C TYR A 159 2.37 -9.39 -4.42
N PRO A 160 1.79 -8.19 -4.53
CA PRO A 160 2.08 -7.08 -3.61
C PRO A 160 1.83 -7.38 -2.12
N PHE A 161 1.00 -8.37 -1.78
CA PHE A 161 0.77 -8.82 -0.41
C PHE A 161 1.69 -9.96 0.05
N GLU A 162 2.51 -10.58 -0.82
CA GLU A 162 3.36 -11.72 -0.43
C GLU A 162 4.25 -11.41 0.78
N VAL A 163 4.77 -10.18 0.86
CA VAL A 163 5.60 -9.71 1.99
C VAL A 163 4.87 -9.79 3.34
N VAL A 164 3.55 -9.63 3.37
CA VAL A 164 2.76 -9.77 4.61
C VAL A 164 2.90 -11.19 5.13
N PHE A 165 2.78 -12.20 4.26
CA PHE A 165 2.86 -13.60 4.64
C PHE A 165 4.28 -14.04 5.01
N GLN A 166 5.30 -13.44 4.38
CA GLN A 166 6.68 -13.62 4.81
C GLN A 166 6.91 -13.08 6.23
N ALA A 167 6.32 -11.93 6.57
CA ALA A 167 6.37 -11.39 7.93
C ALA A 167 5.53 -12.22 8.92
N MET A 168 4.34 -12.70 8.52
CA MET A 168 3.51 -13.60 9.34
C MET A 168 4.25 -14.88 9.70
N ASN A 169 5.01 -15.48 8.77
CA ASN A 169 5.81 -16.68 9.06
C ASN A 169 6.84 -16.50 10.18
N VAL A 170 7.25 -15.25 10.48
CA VAL A 170 8.17 -14.96 11.58
C VAL A 170 7.40 -14.56 12.84
N MET A 171 6.43 -13.66 12.72
CA MET A 171 5.78 -13.04 13.89
C MET A 171 4.60 -13.85 14.41
N ASN A 172 3.79 -14.44 13.52
CA ASN A 172 2.54 -15.12 13.85
C ASN A 172 2.36 -16.36 12.96
N PRO A 173 3.26 -17.36 13.02
CA PRO A 173 3.31 -18.47 12.08
C PRO A 173 2.11 -19.43 12.17
N THR A 174 1.38 -19.41 13.28
CA THR A 174 0.20 -20.26 13.54
C THR A 174 -1.10 -19.61 13.11
N PHE A 175 -1.10 -18.30 12.83
CA PHE A 175 -2.30 -17.57 12.44
C PHE A 175 -2.84 -18.07 11.10
N LYS A 176 -4.16 -18.25 11.03
CA LYS A 176 -4.88 -18.65 9.81
C LYS A 176 -5.83 -17.53 9.39
N PHE A 177 -5.96 -17.33 8.09
CA PHE A 177 -6.74 -16.24 7.51
C PHE A 177 -8.19 -16.64 7.17
N ASN A 178 -8.63 -17.83 7.58
CA ASN A 178 -9.96 -18.37 7.26
C ASN A 178 -11.11 -17.50 7.77
N ASP A 179 -10.92 -16.92 8.96
CA ASP A 179 -11.93 -16.09 9.62
C ASP A 179 -11.82 -14.60 9.22
N LEU A 180 -10.91 -14.23 8.30
CA LEU A 180 -10.80 -12.87 7.80
C LEU A 180 -11.77 -12.63 6.65
N ASP A 181 -12.56 -11.57 6.75
CA ASP A 181 -13.48 -11.14 5.70
C ASP A 181 -12.75 -10.36 4.61
N VAL A 182 -11.82 -9.48 5.00
CA VAL A 182 -11.14 -8.55 4.07
C VAL A 182 -9.66 -8.44 4.42
N LEU A 183 -8.79 -8.59 3.41
CA LEU A 183 -7.38 -8.20 3.47
C LEU A 183 -7.15 -7.05 2.49
N THR A 184 -6.73 -5.89 2.98
CA THR A 184 -6.59 -4.68 2.15
C THR A 184 -5.47 -3.78 2.65
N ASN A 185 -5.33 -2.62 2.02
CA ASN A 185 -4.46 -1.55 2.48
C ASN A 185 -5.27 -0.29 2.79
N ARG A 186 -4.72 0.54 3.67
CA ARG A 186 -5.30 1.81 4.14
C ARG A 186 -5.62 2.79 3.00
N ASN A 187 -4.86 2.79 1.91
CA ASN A 187 -5.13 3.67 0.77
C ASN A 187 -6.42 3.28 0.03
N SER A 188 -6.62 1.98 -0.24
CA SER A 188 -7.85 1.47 -0.87
C SER A 188 -9.09 1.84 -0.04
N LEU A 189 -9.04 1.67 1.29
CA LEU A 189 -10.15 2.06 2.18
C LEU A 189 -10.44 3.56 2.14
N ARG A 190 -9.42 4.41 2.04
CA ARG A 190 -9.61 5.87 1.88
C ARG A 190 -10.29 6.23 0.57
N HIS A 191 -9.95 5.57 -0.54
CA HIS A 191 -10.63 5.79 -1.82
C HIS A 191 -12.09 5.37 -1.75
N LEU A 192 -12.40 4.23 -1.14
CA LEU A 192 -13.78 3.77 -0.95
C LEU A 192 -14.55 4.72 -0.02
N LEU A 193 -13.94 5.22 1.05
CA LEU A 193 -14.56 6.20 1.95
C LEU A 193 -14.87 7.51 1.22
N ASP A 194 -13.94 8.04 0.44
CA ASP A 194 -14.19 9.24 -0.35
C ASP A 194 -15.29 8.98 -1.40
N PHE A 195 -15.29 7.82 -2.06
CA PHE A 195 -16.35 7.42 -2.98
C PHE A 195 -17.73 7.40 -2.29
N CYS A 196 -17.85 6.81 -1.09
CA CYS A 196 -19.10 6.81 -0.31
C CYS A 196 -19.53 8.23 0.15
N ARG A 197 -18.61 9.21 0.17
CA ARG A 197 -18.91 10.63 0.43
C ARG A 197 -19.30 11.42 -0.82
N GLY A 198 -19.40 10.78 -1.99
CA GLY A 198 -19.59 11.50 -3.25
C GLY A 198 -18.35 12.29 -3.68
N LYS A 199 -17.17 11.91 -3.18
CA LYS A 199 -15.88 12.55 -3.48
C LYS A 199 -14.99 11.58 -4.26
N CYS A 200 -14.17 12.12 -5.14
CA CYS A 200 -13.12 11.38 -5.83
C CYS A 200 -11.95 12.33 -5.99
N ARG A 201 -10.99 12.29 -5.05
CA ARG A 201 -9.80 13.15 -5.12
C ARG A 201 -8.97 12.80 -6.35
N ASP A 202 -8.78 11.50 -6.54
CA ASP A 202 -8.06 10.92 -7.67
C ASP A 202 -8.86 9.72 -8.20
N SER A 203 -8.89 9.58 -9.53
CA SER A 203 -9.33 8.35 -10.17
C SER A 203 -8.51 7.19 -9.62
N PHE A 204 -9.15 6.07 -9.25
CA PHE A 204 -8.46 4.94 -8.65
C PHE A 204 -8.89 3.62 -9.25
N ARG A 205 -7.98 2.64 -9.20
CA ARG A 205 -8.23 1.25 -9.55
C ARG A 205 -7.79 0.33 -8.41
N ILE A 206 -8.63 -0.65 -8.13
CA ILE A 206 -8.32 -1.76 -7.23
C ILE A 206 -8.57 -3.08 -7.95
N ASP A 207 -7.65 -4.02 -7.77
CA ASP A 207 -7.84 -5.39 -8.22
C ASP A 207 -8.38 -6.20 -7.03
N LEU A 208 -9.42 -7.00 -7.28
CA LEU A 208 -10.18 -7.74 -6.28
C LEU A 208 -10.01 -9.24 -6.50
N TYR A 209 -9.80 -9.97 -5.42
CA TYR A 209 -9.63 -11.42 -5.45
C TYR A 209 -10.36 -12.05 -4.29
N LEU A 210 -10.88 -13.25 -4.48
CA LEU A 210 -11.45 -14.04 -3.40
C LEU A 210 -10.57 -15.27 -3.13
N VAL A 211 -10.00 -15.33 -1.93
CA VAL A 211 -9.26 -16.50 -1.43
C VAL A 211 -10.14 -17.15 -0.37
N GLN A 212 -10.72 -18.30 -0.70
CA GLN A 212 -11.81 -18.90 0.07
C GLN A 212 -12.94 -17.89 0.35
N ASN A 213 -13.08 -17.41 1.59
CA ASN A 213 -14.07 -16.40 1.97
C ASN A 213 -13.48 -14.98 2.11
N THR A 214 -12.16 -14.84 2.09
CA THR A 214 -11.47 -13.56 2.29
C THR A 214 -11.39 -12.76 0.98
N LEU A 215 -11.94 -11.55 0.99
CA LEU A 215 -11.77 -10.57 -0.08
C LEU A 215 -10.40 -9.91 0.05
N VAL A 216 -9.50 -10.15 -0.91
CA VAL A 216 -8.20 -9.48 -1.01
C VAL A 216 -8.32 -8.29 -1.97
N ILE A 217 -7.97 -7.09 -1.52
CA ILE A 217 -8.06 -5.85 -2.30
C ILE A 217 -6.66 -5.26 -2.51
N GLU A 218 -6.20 -5.32 -3.74
CA GLU A 218 -4.92 -4.75 -4.16
C GLU A 218 -5.10 -3.36 -4.74
N ARG A 219 -4.31 -2.40 -4.25
CA ARG A 219 -4.17 -1.09 -4.89
C ARG A 219 -3.47 -1.29 -6.23
N ARG A 220 -4.01 -0.71 -7.30
CA ARG A 220 -3.33 -0.69 -8.60
C ARG A 220 -3.01 0.75 -8.99
N GLU A 221 -1.73 0.98 -9.24
CA GLU A 221 -1.21 2.28 -9.70
C GLU A 221 -0.67 2.18 -11.12
N ARG A 222 -0.74 3.29 -11.87
CA ARG A 222 -0.19 3.35 -13.23
C ARG A 222 1.33 3.19 -13.22
N SER A 223 1.96 3.79 -12.23
CA SER A 223 3.38 3.71 -11.95
C SER A 223 3.53 3.47 -10.46
N THR A 224 4.44 2.57 -10.08
CA THR A 224 4.75 2.29 -8.67
C THR A 224 5.75 3.28 -8.09
N LYS A 225 6.34 4.13 -8.94
CA LYS A 225 7.30 5.17 -8.60
C LYS A 225 6.95 6.49 -9.29
N GLU A 226 7.36 7.59 -8.68
CA GLU A 226 7.39 8.90 -9.30
C GLU A 226 8.77 9.54 -9.19
N MET A 227 9.10 10.38 -10.16
CA MET A 227 10.32 11.18 -10.15
C MET A 227 9.93 12.63 -9.80
N ILE A 228 10.38 13.08 -8.63
CA ILE A 228 10.26 14.47 -8.21
C ILE A 228 11.55 15.18 -8.59
N ARG A 229 11.46 16.28 -9.33
CA ARG A 229 12.63 16.91 -9.96
C ARG A 229 13.37 17.92 -9.07
N GLY A 230 12.89 18.19 -7.85
CA GLY A 230 13.51 19.15 -6.94
C GLY A 230 13.33 20.63 -7.32
N TYR A 231 12.61 20.93 -8.41
CA TYR A 231 12.28 22.28 -8.86
C TYR A 231 10.82 22.35 -9.33
N GLY A 232 10.18 23.53 -9.20
CA GLY A 232 8.75 23.71 -9.47
C GLY A 232 7.86 23.38 -8.26
N ASN A 233 6.66 22.80 -8.51
CA ASN A 233 5.66 22.43 -7.48
C ASN A 233 6.08 21.24 -6.57
N SER A 234 7.38 21.03 -6.33
CA SER A 234 7.87 20.01 -5.40
C SER A 234 7.34 20.25 -3.98
N GLY A 235 7.02 19.16 -3.29
CA GLY A 235 6.70 19.15 -1.87
C GLY A 235 7.94 19.29 -0.99
N PHE A 236 7.72 19.23 0.32
CA PHE A 236 8.76 19.16 1.36
C PHE A 236 8.45 18.04 2.35
N GLY A 237 7.64 17.06 1.95
CA GLY A 237 7.11 16.05 2.85
C GLY A 237 8.17 15.04 3.24
N HIS A 238 8.81 14.44 2.24
CA HIS A 238 9.87 13.44 2.45
C HIS A 238 11.09 14.05 3.12
N SER A 239 11.52 15.23 2.65
CA SER A 239 12.68 15.92 3.21
C SER A 239 12.42 16.37 4.66
N PHE A 240 11.17 16.69 5.01
CA PHE A 240 10.80 17.00 6.40
C PHE A 240 10.77 15.74 7.26
N GLU A 241 10.22 14.64 6.78
CA GLU A 241 10.21 13.34 7.47
C GLU A 241 11.64 12.88 7.78
N GLU A 242 12.54 12.90 6.79
CA GLU A 242 13.96 12.61 6.98
C GLU A 242 14.62 13.56 7.99
N ALA A 243 14.25 14.84 7.97
CA ALA A 243 14.80 15.81 8.90
C ALA A 243 14.33 15.58 10.34
N VAL A 244 13.10 15.13 10.59
CA VAL A 244 12.54 14.99 11.95
C VAL A 244 12.53 13.56 12.47
N THR A 245 13.18 12.64 11.78
CA THR A 245 13.29 11.24 12.21
C THR A 245 14.72 10.73 12.17
N GLU A 246 14.99 9.69 12.96
CA GLU A 246 16.27 8.97 12.94
C GLU A 246 16.04 7.46 13.09
N ALA A 247 16.68 6.68 12.22
CA ALA A 247 16.63 5.23 12.30
C ALA A 247 17.47 4.72 13.48
N GLN A 248 17.05 3.61 14.09
CA GLN A 248 17.85 2.95 15.13
C GLN A 248 19.20 2.45 14.58
N PRO A 249 20.24 2.32 15.43
CA PRO A 249 21.50 1.73 15.05
C PRO A 249 21.32 0.39 14.33
N GLY A 250 21.98 0.23 13.18
CA GLY A 250 21.84 -0.97 12.33
C GLY A 250 20.56 -1.03 11.48
N MET A 251 19.76 0.03 11.44
CA MET A 251 18.55 0.14 10.61
C MET A 251 18.57 1.37 9.68
N ALA A 252 19.75 1.94 9.39
CA ALA A 252 19.89 3.10 8.52
C ALA A 252 19.52 2.84 7.04
N ASP A 253 19.40 1.57 6.62
CA ASP A 253 19.06 1.17 5.25
C ASP A 253 17.56 0.91 5.02
N ILE A 254 16.69 1.30 5.97
CA ILE A 254 15.24 1.20 5.82
C ILE A 254 14.70 2.22 4.81
N ALA A 255 13.66 1.82 4.07
CA ALA A 255 12.97 2.66 3.08
C ALA A 255 11.52 2.99 3.48
N GLY A 256 10.98 2.33 4.50
CA GLY A 256 9.62 2.53 4.97
C GLY A 256 9.18 1.36 5.85
N HIS A 257 8.45 1.67 6.93
CA HIS A 257 7.95 0.68 7.89
C HIS A 257 6.46 0.44 7.65
N HIS A 258 6.06 -0.82 7.61
CA HIS A 258 4.67 -1.21 7.37
C HIS A 258 4.16 -2.09 8.50
N ARG A 259 2.87 -1.96 8.80
CA ARG A 259 2.14 -2.79 9.75
C ARG A 259 0.89 -3.35 9.10
N VAL A 260 0.45 -4.51 9.60
CA VAL A 260 -0.85 -5.10 9.29
C VAL A 260 -1.58 -5.26 10.61
N LEU A 261 -2.65 -4.49 10.79
CA LEU A 261 -3.54 -4.64 11.95
C LEU A 261 -4.78 -5.43 11.55
N ARG A 262 -5.25 -6.28 12.45
CA ARG A 262 -6.58 -6.88 12.41
C ARG A 262 -7.50 -6.11 13.34
N TYR A 263 -8.68 -5.75 12.86
CA TYR A 263 -9.71 -5.11 13.68
C TYR A 263 -11.10 -5.28 13.05
N ASP A 264 -12.15 -5.06 13.86
CA ASP A 264 -13.51 -4.98 13.38
C ASP A 264 -13.75 -3.66 12.61
N LEU A 265 -14.36 -3.77 11.43
CA LEU A 265 -14.84 -2.64 10.66
C LEU A 265 -16.34 -2.81 10.40
N GLY A 266 -17.15 -2.48 11.42
CA GLY A 266 -18.61 -2.54 11.31
C GLY A 266 -19.14 -3.95 11.12
N GLY A 267 -18.59 -4.91 11.87
CA GLY A 267 -18.91 -6.33 11.77
C GLY A 267 -18.07 -7.12 10.76
N LEU A 268 -17.19 -6.48 10.00
CA LEU A 268 -16.24 -7.16 9.12
C LEU A 268 -14.88 -7.32 9.81
N ASN A 269 -14.40 -8.56 9.92
CA ASN A 269 -13.06 -8.85 10.42
C ASN A 269 -12.02 -8.50 9.33
N CYS A 270 -11.33 -7.38 9.50
CA CYS A 270 -10.47 -6.80 8.48
C CYS A 270 -9.00 -6.82 8.88
N ALA A 271 -8.13 -7.28 7.99
CA ALA A 271 -6.68 -7.09 8.06
C ALA A 271 -6.27 -5.93 7.13
N VAL A 272 -5.71 -4.86 7.71
CA VAL A 272 -5.41 -3.61 7.00
C VAL A 272 -3.92 -3.30 7.09
N ARG A 273 -3.26 -3.27 5.93
CA ARG A 273 -1.87 -2.85 5.79
C ARG A 273 -1.74 -1.34 5.66
N PHE A 274 -0.79 -0.75 6.37
CA PHE A 274 -0.43 0.66 6.24
C PHE A 274 1.04 0.91 6.56
N GLU A 275 1.53 2.06 6.13
CA GLU A 275 2.85 2.59 6.47
C GLU A 275 2.75 3.43 7.75
N VAL A 276 3.80 3.34 8.58
CA VAL A 276 3.99 4.18 9.78
C VAL A 276 5.27 4.98 9.59
N ASP A 277 5.15 6.29 9.70
CA ASP A 277 6.24 7.22 9.38
C ASP A 277 7.27 7.25 10.52
N ALA A 278 6.81 7.22 11.77
CA ALA A 278 7.70 7.24 12.92
C ALA A 278 7.12 6.60 14.19
N VAL A 279 7.99 6.39 15.18
CA VAL A 279 7.63 6.13 16.56
C VAL A 279 7.71 7.44 17.36
N HIS A 280 6.64 7.75 18.08
CA HIS A 280 6.65 8.80 19.10
C HIS A 280 7.23 8.24 20.39
N GLY A 281 8.42 8.71 20.77
CA GLY A 281 8.93 8.45 22.11
C GLY A 281 8.07 9.16 23.14
N THR A 282 7.61 8.47 24.18
CA THR A 282 7.40 9.19 25.45
C THR A 282 8.74 9.82 25.80
N PRO A 283 8.83 11.10 26.16
CA PRO A 283 10.05 11.59 26.77
C PRO A 283 10.34 10.64 27.93
N GLU A 284 11.46 9.92 27.85
CA GLU A 284 12.05 9.37 29.05
C GLU A 284 12.16 10.57 29.97
N VAL A 285 11.36 10.58 31.04
CA VAL A 285 11.64 11.46 32.17
C VAL A 285 13.11 11.17 32.45
N GLU A 286 13.95 12.19 32.25
CA GLU A 286 15.34 12.16 32.66
C GLU A 286 15.32 11.55 34.05
N ASN A 287 15.76 10.29 34.18
CA ASN A 287 15.94 9.68 35.47
C ASN A 287 17.13 10.42 36.06
N SER A 288 16.78 11.56 36.69
CA SER A 288 17.58 12.25 37.65
C SER A 288 18.28 11.20 38.49
N SER A 289 19.58 11.31 38.56
CA SER A 289 20.43 10.47 39.37
C SER A 289 19.98 10.57 40.83
N GLN A 290 19.04 9.72 41.23
CA GLN A 290 18.78 9.41 42.62
C GLN A 290 19.42 8.07 42.90
N LYS A 291 20.66 8.16 43.41
CA LYS A 291 21.26 7.11 44.22
C LYS A 291 20.26 6.76 45.33
N THR A 292 19.66 5.59 45.23
CA THR A 292 19.09 4.92 46.39
C THR A 292 20.03 3.79 46.75
N ASP A 293 20.77 4.00 47.85
CA ASP A 293 21.58 2.99 48.48
C ASP A 293 20.66 1.85 48.96
N ALA A 294 20.81 0.68 48.35
CA ALA A 294 20.29 -0.58 48.88
C ALA A 294 21.43 -1.61 48.96
N PRO A 295 21.48 -2.48 50.01
CA PRO A 295 22.66 -3.25 50.35
C PRO A 295 22.90 -4.42 49.37
N PRO A 296 24.15 -4.89 49.24
CA PRO A 296 24.53 -5.90 48.26
C PRO A 296 23.99 -7.27 48.66
N THR A 297 23.26 -7.92 47.75
CA THR A 297 22.98 -9.36 47.82
C THR A 297 23.99 -10.12 46.98
N ASP A 298 24.72 -11.01 47.65
CA ASP A 298 25.69 -11.92 47.06
C ASP A 298 25.04 -12.84 46.01
N ALA A 299 25.33 -12.58 44.74
CA ALA A 299 25.21 -13.56 43.67
C ALA A 299 26.47 -13.48 42.78
N PRO A 300 27.05 -14.61 42.33
CA PRO A 300 28.34 -14.59 41.65
C PRO A 300 28.26 -13.88 40.29
N PRO A 301 29.34 -13.21 39.85
CA PRO A 301 29.38 -12.58 38.53
C PRO A 301 29.35 -13.65 37.43
N GLY A 302 28.23 -13.76 36.73
CA GLY A 302 28.11 -14.56 35.51
C GLY A 302 29.02 -13.99 34.42
N ASN A 303 29.82 -14.85 33.81
CA ASN A 303 30.83 -14.48 32.82
C ASN A 303 30.19 -13.80 31.58
N PRO A 304 30.83 -12.75 30.99
CA PRO A 304 30.33 -12.07 29.78
C PRO A 304 30.29 -12.93 28.52
N VAL A 305 30.76 -14.18 28.61
CA VAL A 305 30.86 -15.12 27.49
C VAL A 305 29.54 -15.86 27.26
N ASP A 306 28.69 -16.01 28.28
CA ASP A 306 27.43 -16.77 28.17
C ASP A 306 26.30 -15.99 27.47
N GLN A 307 26.35 -14.65 27.49
CA GLN A 307 25.42 -13.80 26.73
C GLN A 307 25.77 -13.73 25.22
N LEU A 308 27.02 -13.99 24.86
CA LEU A 308 27.47 -14.12 23.47
C LEU A 308 27.11 -15.50 22.89
N THR A 309 27.12 -16.55 23.72
CA THR A 309 26.67 -17.89 23.28
C THR A 309 25.16 -17.93 23.00
N GLN A 310 24.35 -17.22 23.79
CA GLN A 310 22.90 -17.09 23.54
C GLN A 310 22.55 -16.26 22.28
N SER A 311 23.47 -15.41 21.82
CA SER A 311 23.33 -14.66 20.57
C SER A 311 23.97 -15.36 19.36
N LEU A 312 24.76 -16.42 19.58
CA LEU A 312 25.31 -17.32 18.56
C LEU A 312 24.47 -18.58 18.32
N GLU A 313 23.63 -19.00 19.27
CA GLU A 313 22.69 -20.12 19.09
C GLU A 313 21.52 -19.81 18.14
N ASN A 314 21.26 -18.53 17.83
CA ASN A 314 20.35 -18.11 16.76
C ASN A 314 21.01 -18.07 15.37
N VAL A 315 22.28 -18.47 15.26
CA VAL A 315 22.99 -18.69 13.98
C VAL A 315 23.08 -20.19 13.69
N ALA A 316 21.94 -20.89 13.80
CA ALA A 316 21.82 -22.20 13.18
C ALA A 316 21.67 -22.01 11.66
N VAL A 317 22.74 -22.28 10.92
CA VAL A 317 22.70 -22.49 9.47
C VAL A 317 21.83 -23.72 9.21
N GLY A 318 20.54 -23.48 9.02
CA GLY A 318 19.55 -24.48 8.66
C GLY A 318 19.95 -25.14 7.35
N SER A 319 20.28 -26.42 7.45
CA SER A 319 20.62 -27.34 6.37
C SER A 319 19.69 -27.19 5.17
N SER A 320 20.30 -27.25 4.00
CA SER A 320 19.70 -27.09 2.68
C SER A 320 18.55 -28.06 2.41
N ASN A 321 17.32 -27.69 2.77
CA ASN A 321 16.15 -28.15 2.05
C ASN A 321 15.98 -27.25 0.82
N ARG A 322 16.12 -27.88 -0.36
CA ARG A 322 16.07 -27.24 -1.67
C ARG A 322 14.93 -26.22 -1.73
N ARG A 323 15.28 -24.94 -1.74
CA ARG A 323 14.35 -23.87 -2.07
C ARG A 323 13.86 -24.13 -3.49
N HIS A 324 12.58 -24.42 -3.66
CA HIS A 324 11.94 -24.39 -4.97
C HIS A 324 11.90 -22.93 -5.44
N SER A 325 12.99 -22.48 -6.04
CA SER A 325 13.07 -21.20 -6.72
C SER A 325 12.28 -21.28 -8.02
N TYR A 326 11.17 -20.55 -8.10
CA TYR A 326 10.49 -20.34 -9.38
C TYR A 326 11.40 -19.57 -10.33
N PRO A 327 11.54 -20.00 -11.59
CA PRO A 327 12.15 -19.17 -12.61
C PRO A 327 11.34 -17.87 -12.76
N GLY A 328 11.92 -16.73 -12.40
CA GLY A 328 11.38 -15.40 -12.68
C GLY A 328 10.66 -14.65 -11.54
N ALA A 329 10.51 -15.22 -10.35
CA ALA A 329 10.00 -14.50 -9.17
C ALA A 329 11.10 -14.35 -8.12
N ARG A 330 11.60 -13.13 -7.91
CA ARG A 330 12.49 -12.83 -6.77
C ARG A 330 11.67 -12.93 -5.49
N SER A 331 11.73 -14.07 -4.79
CA SER A 331 11.12 -14.23 -3.47
C SER A 331 11.66 -13.19 -2.49
N VAL A 332 10.80 -12.62 -1.65
CA VAL A 332 11.23 -11.63 -0.65
C VAL A 332 12.15 -12.30 0.37
N GLN A 333 13.34 -11.73 0.57
CA GLN A 333 14.27 -12.17 1.61
C GLN A 333 13.86 -11.56 2.96
N VAL A 334 13.87 -12.36 4.02
CA VAL A 334 13.57 -11.91 5.38
C VAL A 334 14.84 -11.92 6.22
N ILE A 335 15.07 -10.84 6.97
CA ILE A 335 16.11 -10.72 7.99
C ILE A 335 15.41 -10.38 9.32
N VAL A 336 15.66 -11.17 10.37
CA VAL A 336 15.07 -10.91 11.68
C VAL A 336 15.79 -9.73 12.33
N ARG A 337 15.09 -8.60 12.51
CA ARG A 337 15.62 -7.34 13.07
C ARG A 337 14.49 -6.38 13.43
N GLY A 338 14.71 -5.55 14.45
CA GLY A 338 13.75 -4.54 14.95
C GLY A 338 12.88 -5.09 16.07
N THR A 339 12.15 -4.21 16.76
CA THR A 339 11.43 -4.55 17.99
C THR A 339 9.90 -4.50 17.89
N ALA A 340 9.34 -4.03 16.78
CA ALA A 340 7.89 -3.74 16.64
C ALA A 340 7.32 -2.93 17.85
N PRO A 341 7.67 -1.65 17.99
CA PRO A 341 7.15 -0.81 19.07
C PRO A 341 5.61 -0.81 19.15
N PRO A 342 5.00 -0.62 20.33
CA PRO A 342 3.54 -0.62 20.47
C PRO A 342 2.84 0.29 19.47
N GLN A 343 1.67 -0.13 18.97
CA GLN A 343 0.88 0.68 18.03
C GLN A 343 0.42 2.01 18.64
N THR A 344 0.29 2.07 19.97
CA THR A 344 0.03 3.30 20.72
C THR A 344 1.12 4.38 20.55
N GLN A 345 2.31 4.02 20.06
CA GLN A 345 3.40 4.97 19.77
C GLN A 345 3.50 5.32 18.28
N ALA A 346 2.65 4.80 17.41
CA ALA A 346 2.73 5.07 15.97
C ALA A 346 2.40 6.53 15.66
N ALA A 347 3.23 7.16 14.83
CA ALA A 347 3.06 8.53 14.40
C ALA A 347 3.00 8.66 12.87
N GLU A 348 2.16 9.58 12.41
CA GLU A 348 2.09 10.05 11.03
C GLU A 348 2.68 11.46 10.95
N ILE A 349 3.53 11.73 9.95
CA ILE A 349 4.21 13.00 9.75
C ILE A 349 3.63 13.73 8.54
N LYS A 350 3.37 15.03 8.67
CA LYS A 350 2.89 15.89 7.59
C LYS A 350 3.62 17.23 7.53
N SER A 351 4.16 17.55 6.36
CA SER A 351 4.53 18.93 6.01
C SER A 351 3.27 19.74 5.65
N ILE A 352 3.10 20.89 6.27
CA ILE A 352 1.92 21.74 6.17
C ILE A 352 2.35 23.16 5.78
N ARG A 353 1.80 23.72 4.69
CA ARG A 353 1.98 25.15 4.39
C ARG A 353 1.15 26.01 5.35
N ARG A 354 1.50 27.29 5.55
CA ARG A 354 0.81 28.22 6.49
C ARG A 354 -0.73 28.14 6.49
N ASN A 355 -1.38 28.03 5.32
CA ASN A 355 -2.83 27.81 5.17
C ASN A 355 -3.19 26.34 4.96
N GLY A 356 -2.71 25.50 5.88
CA GLY A 356 -2.64 24.04 5.73
C GLY A 356 -3.96 23.32 5.50
N LYS A 357 -3.86 22.02 5.20
CA LYS A 357 -5.02 21.14 5.09
C LYS A 357 -5.75 21.06 6.44
N PRO A 358 -7.10 21.16 6.46
CA PRO A 358 -7.87 20.97 7.69
C PRO A 358 -7.62 19.59 8.30
N LEU A 359 -7.55 19.51 9.63
CA LEU A 359 -7.30 18.26 10.36
C LEU A 359 -8.24 17.13 9.90
N SER A 360 -9.52 17.44 9.70
CA SER A 360 -10.55 16.50 9.21
C SER A 360 -10.23 15.81 7.87
N THR A 361 -9.34 16.38 7.05
CA THR A 361 -8.90 15.78 5.79
C THR A 361 -7.75 14.77 5.96
N ILE A 362 -7.06 14.83 7.11
CA ILE A 362 -5.94 13.98 7.51
C ILE A 362 -6.42 12.82 8.38
N LEU A 363 -7.35 13.08 9.32
CA LEU A 363 -7.90 12.07 10.25
C LEU A 363 -8.32 10.74 9.61
N PRO A 364 -8.96 10.66 8.43
CA PRO A 364 -9.31 9.36 7.83
C PRO A 364 -8.09 8.46 7.61
N GLN A 365 -6.93 9.04 7.32
CA GLN A 365 -5.68 8.30 7.13
C GLN A 365 -5.18 7.66 8.43
N LEU A 366 -5.28 8.38 9.54
CA LEU A 366 -4.87 7.91 10.87
C LEU A 366 -5.90 6.93 11.44
N TRP A 367 -7.19 7.20 11.22
CA TRP A 367 -8.29 6.35 11.67
C TRP A 367 -8.16 4.91 11.15
N PHE A 368 -7.98 4.72 9.84
CA PHE A 368 -7.77 3.38 9.24
C PHE A 368 -6.42 2.74 9.60
N GLY A 369 -5.45 3.53 10.08
CA GLY A 369 -4.16 3.02 10.56
C GLY A 369 -4.12 2.77 12.06
N ARG A 370 -5.19 3.12 12.81
CA ARG A 370 -5.18 3.20 14.27
C ARG A 370 -3.93 3.95 14.78
N THR A 371 -3.61 5.08 14.14
CA THR A 371 -2.39 5.86 14.38
C THR A 371 -2.72 7.02 15.32
N PRO A 372 -2.28 7.00 16.59
CA PRO A 372 -2.69 7.99 17.58
C PRO A 372 -1.95 9.33 17.46
N TYR A 373 -0.70 9.34 16.99
CA TYR A 373 0.09 10.57 16.92
C TYR A 373 0.10 11.19 15.52
N LEU A 374 -0.09 12.52 15.46
CA LEU A 374 0.08 13.32 14.27
C LEU A 374 1.14 14.40 14.50
N VAL A 375 2.20 14.37 13.69
CA VAL A 375 3.28 15.36 13.69
C VAL A 375 3.10 16.29 12.49
N ARG A 376 2.90 17.59 12.74
CA ARG A 376 2.69 18.61 11.71
C ARG A 376 3.82 19.64 11.74
N GLY A 377 4.62 19.65 10.69
CA GLY A 377 5.60 20.71 10.44
C GLY A 377 5.00 21.82 9.59
N TYR A 378 4.88 23.02 10.14
CA TYR A 378 4.38 24.19 9.44
C TYR A 378 5.53 24.96 8.80
N HIS A 379 5.44 25.17 7.49
CA HIS A 379 6.51 25.78 6.73
C HIS A 379 6.03 26.83 5.72
N ASP A 380 6.96 27.68 5.33
CA ASP A 380 6.90 28.48 4.12
C ASP A 380 8.09 28.11 3.22
N ASN A 381 7.79 27.53 2.06
CA ASN A 381 8.79 27.11 1.07
C ASN A 381 10.00 26.35 1.66
N GLY A 382 9.74 25.31 2.46
CA GLY A 382 10.77 24.50 3.13
C GLY A 382 11.38 25.10 4.39
N ASN A 383 11.03 26.34 4.76
CA ASN A 383 11.42 26.91 6.05
C ASN A 383 10.35 26.62 7.11
N PHE A 384 10.62 25.63 7.95
CA PHE A 384 9.74 25.19 9.03
C PHE A 384 9.94 26.07 10.26
N THR A 385 8.85 26.63 10.79
CA THR A 385 8.88 27.54 11.95
C THR A 385 8.12 26.98 13.15
N LEU A 386 7.34 25.93 12.97
CA LEU A 386 6.57 25.28 14.02
C LEU A 386 6.43 23.79 13.72
N ILE A 387 6.72 22.94 14.71
CA ILE A 387 6.40 21.51 14.67
C ILE A 387 5.44 21.24 15.82
N ARG A 388 4.28 20.66 15.52
CA ARG A 388 3.32 20.18 16.53
C ARG A 388 3.29 18.67 16.51
N SER A 389 3.51 18.05 17.67
CA SER A 389 3.27 16.62 17.88
C SER A 389 2.08 16.49 18.82
N GLU A 390 1.01 15.86 18.35
CA GLU A 390 -0.26 15.79 19.09
C GLU A 390 -0.76 14.34 19.08
N ASN A 391 -1.22 13.84 20.24
CA ASN A 391 -2.10 12.67 20.27
C ASN A 391 -3.49 13.14 19.82
N VAL A 392 -4.04 12.49 18.78
CA VAL A 392 -5.31 12.86 18.14
C VAL A 392 -6.41 11.81 18.35
N GLU A 393 -6.27 10.88 19.30
CA GLU A 393 -7.26 9.82 19.56
C GLU A 393 -8.66 10.37 19.83
N GLU A 394 -8.78 11.40 20.66
CA GLU A 394 -10.08 12.05 20.90
C GLU A 394 -10.62 12.73 19.62
N ASN A 395 -9.75 13.31 18.78
CA ASN A 395 -10.19 13.83 17.49
C ASN A 395 -10.66 12.73 16.53
N LEU A 396 -10.11 11.52 16.63
CA LEU A 396 -10.54 10.37 15.82
C LEU A 396 -11.92 9.89 16.27
N LYS A 397 -12.18 9.81 17.58
CA LYS A 397 -13.50 9.50 18.16
C LYS A 397 -14.55 10.54 17.77
N ASP A 398 -14.24 11.82 17.93
CA ASP A 398 -15.11 12.92 17.50
C ASP A 398 -15.37 12.92 15.99
N TRP A 399 -14.38 12.48 15.21
CA TRP A 399 -14.51 12.42 13.76
C TRP A 399 -15.40 11.25 13.34
N GLU A 400 -15.25 10.06 13.92
CA GLU A 400 -16.02 8.91 13.48
C GLU A 400 -17.52 9.10 13.74
N VAL A 401 -17.93 9.67 14.88
CA VAL A 401 -19.35 9.80 15.28
C VAL A 401 -20.14 10.84 14.49
N LYS A 402 -19.48 11.72 13.72
CA LYS A 402 -20.19 12.69 12.87
C LYS A 402 -21.05 11.97 11.83
N ASP A 403 -22.31 12.36 11.70
CA ASP A 403 -23.29 11.71 10.81
C ASP A 403 -22.76 11.44 9.40
N GLN A 404 -22.15 12.44 8.76
CA GLN A 404 -21.58 12.32 7.41
C GLN A 404 -20.45 11.28 7.32
N ASN A 405 -19.68 11.13 8.40
CA ASN A 405 -18.58 10.17 8.48
C ASN A 405 -19.11 8.78 8.79
N GLN A 406 -20.05 8.63 9.74
CA GLN A 406 -20.73 7.37 9.99
C GLN A 406 -21.47 6.86 8.76
N MET A 407 -22.22 7.70 8.05
CA MET A 407 -22.87 7.32 6.80
C MET A 407 -21.86 6.77 5.78
N ALA A 408 -20.72 7.45 5.62
CA ALA A 408 -19.70 7.02 4.68
C ALA A 408 -19.00 5.73 5.13
N LEU A 409 -18.67 5.59 6.41
CA LEU A 409 -18.04 4.39 6.98
C LEU A 409 -18.96 3.16 6.85
N ARG A 410 -20.24 3.30 7.21
CA ARG A 410 -21.26 2.26 7.01
C ARG A 410 -21.47 1.94 5.53
N GLY A 411 -21.38 2.95 4.67
CA GLY A 411 -21.38 2.76 3.21
C GLY A 411 -20.18 1.96 2.72
N VAL A 412 -18.97 2.17 3.27
CA VAL A 412 -17.78 1.37 2.96
C VAL A 412 -18.00 -0.08 3.34
N VAL A 413 -18.56 -0.37 4.52
CA VAL A 413 -18.87 -1.74 4.97
C VAL A 413 -19.84 -2.42 4.01
N SER A 414 -20.97 -1.79 3.69
CA SER A 414 -21.92 -2.30 2.70
C SER A 414 -21.27 -2.56 1.33
N LEU A 415 -20.44 -1.63 0.88
CA LEU A 415 -19.77 -1.73 -0.41
C LEU A 415 -18.74 -2.86 -0.44
N LEU A 416 -17.97 -3.08 0.64
CA LEU A 416 -17.06 -4.22 0.76
C LEU A 416 -17.82 -5.56 0.70
N GLY A 417 -18.96 -5.65 1.37
CA GLY A 417 -19.86 -6.81 1.28
C GLY A 417 -20.35 -7.06 -0.15
N GLN A 418 -20.84 -6.02 -0.82
CA GLN A 418 -21.28 -6.11 -2.23
C GLN A 418 -20.15 -6.53 -3.17
N LEU A 419 -18.96 -5.94 -3.03
CA LEU A 419 -17.79 -6.29 -3.84
C LEU A 419 -17.38 -7.75 -3.60
N ARG A 420 -17.44 -8.23 -2.35
CA ARG A 420 -17.18 -9.64 -2.04
C ARG A 420 -18.17 -10.57 -2.74
N GLU A 421 -19.47 -10.25 -2.72
CA GLU A 421 -20.48 -11.04 -3.42
C GLU A 421 -20.27 -11.04 -4.95
N VAL A 422 -19.94 -9.89 -5.54
CA VAL A 422 -19.65 -9.79 -6.98
C VAL A 422 -18.46 -10.65 -7.37
N VAL A 423 -17.36 -10.60 -6.60
CA VAL A 423 -16.18 -11.43 -6.85
C VAL A 423 -16.50 -12.91 -6.63
N ARG A 424 -17.29 -13.25 -5.61
CA ARG A 424 -17.76 -14.62 -5.36
C ARG A 424 -18.63 -15.14 -6.50
N GLY A 425 -19.48 -14.31 -7.10
CA GLY A 425 -20.30 -14.67 -8.26
C GLY A 425 -19.51 -14.75 -9.57
N SER A 426 -18.33 -14.14 -9.64
CA SER A 426 -17.50 -14.18 -10.84
C SER A 426 -16.90 -15.58 -11.11
N GLU A 427 -16.70 -15.90 -12.39
CA GLU A 427 -16.14 -17.19 -12.83
C GLU A 427 -14.71 -17.39 -12.33
N THR A 428 -13.88 -16.36 -12.41
CA THR A 428 -12.45 -16.40 -12.10
C THR A 428 -12.13 -16.14 -10.63
N LYS A 429 -13.14 -15.78 -9.81
CA LYS A 429 -12.96 -15.29 -8.43
C LYS A 429 -12.00 -14.09 -8.35
N SER A 430 -11.92 -13.32 -9.42
CA SER A 430 -11.12 -12.11 -9.54
C SER A 430 -11.86 -11.07 -10.39
N CYS A 431 -11.80 -9.81 -9.95
CA CYS A 431 -12.42 -8.70 -10.63
C CYS A 431 -11.49 -7.48 -10.61
N VAL A 432 -11.77 -6.51 -11.47
CA VAL A 432 -11.15 -5.19 -11.43
C VAL A 432 -12.24 -4.17 -11.15
N ALA A 433 -12.06 -3.35 -10.13
CA ALA A 433 -12.94 -2.23 -9.85
C ALA A 433 -12.20 -0.91 -10.01
N PHE A 434 -12.83 0.07 -10.64
CA PHE A 434 -12.26 1.41 -10.74
C PHE A 434 -13.33 2.50 -10.71
N CYS A 435 -12.94 3.65 -10.20
CA CYS A 435 -13.72 4.88 -10.24
C CYS A 435 -12.92 5.96 -10.97
N VAL A 436 -13.54 6.58 -11.97
CA VAL A 436 -13.00 7.76 -12.64
C VAL A 436 -13.57 9.00 -11.95
N GLY A 437 -12.78 10.05 -11.79
CA GLY A 437 -13.21 11.33 -11.18
C GLY A 437 -14.24 12.15 -11.97
N GLU A 438 -15.01 11.52 -12.85
CA GLU A 438 -16.07 12.13 -13.65
C GLU A 438 -17.43 11.92 -12.97
N LYS A 439 -18.25 12.97 -12.87
CA LYS A 439 -19.58 12.89 -12.25
C LYS A 439 -20.64 12.41 -13.27
N PRO A 440 -21.66 11.63 -12.84
CA PRO A 440 -21.83 11.06 -11.51
C PRO A 440 -20.74 10.01 -11.22
N LEU A 441 -20.24 9.97 -9.98
CA LEU A 441 -19.18 9.04 -9.58
C LEU A 441 -19.70 7.61 -9.59
N LYS A 442 -19.01 6.72 -10.33
CA LYS A 442 -19.37 5.32 -10.45
C LYS A 442 -18.17 4.43 -10.15
N LEU A 443 -18.36 3.46 -9.26
CA LEU A 443 -17.46 2.33 -9.11
C LEU A 443 -17.90 1.25 -10.08
N GLN A 444 -17.15 1.07 -11.15
CA GLN A 444 -17.42 0.06 -12.17
C GLN A 444 -16.57 -1.16 -11.90
N VAL A 445 -17.21 -2.34 -11.88
CA VAL A 445 -16.58 -3.63 -11.62
C VAL A 445 -16.65 -4.49 -12.86
N PHE A 446 -15.52 -5.05 -13.26
CA PHE A 446 -15.36 -5.90 -14.43
C PHE A 446 -14.81 -7.26 -14.01
N SER A 447 -15.22 -8.31 -14.72
CA SER A 447 -14.55 -9.62 -14.64
C SER A 447 -13.09 -9.48 -15.09
N THR A 448 -12.22 -10.39 -14.66
CA THR A 448 -10.88 -10.50 -15.27
C THR A 448 -10.90 -11.46 -16.46
N ALA A 449 -10.16 -11.14 -17.51
CA ALA A 449 -10.06 -11.99 -18.71
C ALA A 449 -9.39 -13.36 -18.44
N GLN A 450 -8.58 -13.45 -17.38
CA GLN A 450 -7.90 -14.66 -16.94
C GLN A 450 -7.96 -14.73 -15.42
N LYS A 451 -8.02 -15.94 -14.87
CA LYS A 451 -7.89 -16.16 -13.42
C LYS A 451 -6.51 -15.70 -12.98
N LYS A 452 -6.48 -14.78 -12.02
CA LYS A 452 -5.28 -14.34 -11.32
C LYS A 452 -5.44 -14.62 -9.84
N MET A 453 -4.37 -15.04 -9.20
CA MET A 453 -4.32 -15.24 -7.76
C MET A 453 -3.59 -14.04 -7.12
N PRO A 454 -4.03 -13.56 -5.95
CA PRO A 454 -3.37 -12.46 -5.25
C PRO A 454 -2.04 -12.88 -4.62
N LEU A 455 -1.80 -14.20 -4.50
CA LEU A 455 -0.67 -14.80 -3.80
C LEU A 455 -0.21 -16.07 -4.52
N PRO A 456 1.04 -16.53 -4.26
CA PRO A 456 1.46 -17.88 -4.63
C PRO A 456 0.57 -18.94 -4.00
N GLU A 457 0.32 -20.04 -4.70
CA GLU A 457 -0.58 -21.12 -4.24
C GLU A 457 -0.14 -21.69 -2.90
N GLN A 458 1.13 -22.02 -2.74
CA GLN A 458 1.72 -22.51 -1.48
C GLN A 458 1.55 -21.54 -0.29
N VAL A 459 1.46 -20.22 -0.53
CA VAL A 459 1.14 -19.25 0.54
C VAL A 459 -0.33 -19.38 0.92
N ILE A 460 -1.23 -19.50 -0.06
CA ILE A 460 -2.66 -19.72 0.19
C ILE A 460 -2.86 -21.04 0.94
N GLU A 461 -2.19 -22.10 0.53
CA GLU A 461 -2.25 -23.40 1.22
C GLU A 461 -1.80 -23.27 2.67
N ARG A 462 -0.67 -22.59 2.92
CA ARG A 462 -0.15 -22.41 4.28
C ARG A 462 -1.12 -21.66 5.20
N PHE A 463 -1.75 -20.59 4.72
CA PHE A 463 -2.50 -19.65 5.57
C PHE A 463 -4.02 -19.84 5.54
N TRP A 464 -4.55 -20.57 4.57
CA TRP A 464 -5.99 -20.82 4.42
C TRP A 464 -6.40 -22.30 4.45
N LYS A 465 -5.51 -23.28 4.25
CA LYS A 465 -5.90 -24.67 4.50
C LYS A 465 -5.86 -24.93 6.02
N THR A 466 -6.98 -25.40 6.56
CA THR A 466 -7.04 -26.20 7.79
C THR A 466 -6.72 -27.63 7.41
N ASP A 467 -5.84 -28.26 8.18
CA ASP A 467 -5.60 -29.71 8.07
C ASP A 467 -6.85 -30.52 8.42
#